data_AF-Q5YQX4-F1
#
_entry.id   AF-Q5YQX4-F1
#
_cell.length_a   1.000
_cell.length_b   1.000
_cell.length_c   1.000
_cell.angle_alpha   90.00
_cell.angle_beta   90.00
_cell.angle_gamma   90.00
#
_symmetry.space_group_name_H-M   'P 1'
#
loop_
_entity.id
_entity.type
_entity.pdbx_description
1 polymer ?
#
loop_
_entity_poly.entity_id
_entity_poly.type
_entity_poly.pdbx_seq_one_letter_code
_entity_poly.pdbx_strand_id
1 'polypeptide(L)'
;MVLSPVADHARAAWSARVRETLRVDGVRLARPVRATDGRYVVSGWRADTYLAGSPEPRHDEVVSVSLRLHQATARLERPRFLVQPPVAPWVDVDIFVAADRAAWEQVPLRTLRAGGMATPTSPDGHRSLELIGQLATLRKPVRSPAQLVHGDLFGTVLFEGAATPGLTDITPYWRPAAWAAGVVVVDALSWGGADDGLLERWSDLPEWPQMLLRAVMFRLAVHALHPRSTPQAFPGLARTADMVRFLL
;
A
#
# COMPACT_ATOMS: atom_id res chain seq x y z
N MET A 1 21.07 8.62 11.53
CA MET A 1 19.77 7.96 11.82
C MET A 1 18.66 8.85 11.28
N VAL A 2 17.46 8.31 11.10
CA VAL A 2 16.26 9.07 10.71
C VAL A 2 15.26 9.01 11.86
N LEU A 3 14.72 10.17 12.25
CA LEU A 3 13.63 10.27 13.22
C LEU A 3 12.33 10.53 12.46
N SER A 4 11.26 9.85 12.85
CA SER A 4 9.95 10.03 12.23
C SER A 4 8.82 10.04 13.27
N PRO A 5 7.81 10.90 13.10
CA PRO A 5 6.63 10.88 13.95
C PRO A 5 5.83 9.59 13.72
N VAL A 6 5.16 9.13 14.77
CA VAL A 6 4.38 7.90 14.79
C VAL A 6 2.90 8.25 14.94
N ALA A 7 2.11 7.97 13.90
CA ALA A 7 0.66 8.13 13.95
C ALA A 7 -0.04 6.95 14.65
N ASP A 8 0.50 5.74 14.52
CA ASP A 8 -0.02 4.52 15.13
C ASP A 8 1.12 3.77 15.83
N HIS A 9 1.05 3.74 17.17
CA HIS A 9 2.08 3.14 18.03
C HIS A 9 2.20 1.63 17.81
N ALA A 10 1.08 0.93 17.63
CA ALA A 10 1.07 -0.53 17.47
C ALA A 10 1.70 -0.93 16.15
N ARG A 11 1.37 -0.23 15.06
CA ARG A 11 1.97 -0.44 13.73
C ARG A 11 3.46 -0.12 13.72
N ALA A 12 3.86 1.03 14.27
CA ALA A 12 5.26 1.43 14.28
C ALA A 12 6.13 0.45 15.10
N ALA A 13 5.69 0.06 16.29
CA ALA A 13 6.41 -0.91 17.12
C ALA A 13 6.47 -2.30 16.47
N TRP A 14 5.40 -2.71 15.79
CA TRP A 14 5.37 -3.97 15.05
C TRP A 14 6.33 -3.95 13.86
N SER A 15 6.31 -2.89 13.04
CA SER A 15 7.19 -2.76 11.87
C SER A 15 8.66 -2.79 12.30
N ALA A 16 9.00 -2.02 13.34
CA ALA A 16 10.33 -2.03 13.94
C ALA A 16 10.75 -3.45 14.35
N ARG A 17 9.91 -4.14 15.15
CA ARG A 17 10.18 -5.51 15.60
C ARG A 17 10.42 -6.48 14.43
N VAL A 18 9.62 -6.41 13.37
CA VAL A 18 9.79 -7.26 12.18
C VAL A 18 11.10 -6.91 11.48
N ARG A 19 11.36 -5.63 11.22
CA ARG A 19 12.57 -5.16 10.53
C ARG A 19 13.86 -5.39 11.31
N GLU A 20 13.81 -5.66 12.60
CA GLU A 20 15.01 -6.01 13.38
C GLU A 20 15.65 -7.32 12.90
N THR A 21 14.82 -8.34 12.64
CA THR A 21 15.27 -9.69 12.31
C THR A 21 15.04 -10.08 10.87
N LEU A 22 14.08 -9.45 10.18
CA LEU A 22 13.75 -9.76 8.78
C LEU A 22 15.00 -9.66 7.87
N ARG A 23 15.15 -10.65 7.00
CA ARG A 23 16.14 -10.70 5.94
C ARG A 23 15.40 -10.91 4.63
N VAL A 24 15.72 -10.11 3.63
CA VAL A 24 15.13 -10.17 2.30
C VAL A 24 16.28 -10.13 1.30
N ASP A 25 16.35 -11.14 0.45
CA ASP A 25 17.48 -11.29 -0.46
C ASP A 25 17.53 -10.12 -1.46
N GLY A 26 18.70 -9.48 -1.54
CA GLY A 26 18.92 -8.33 -2.41
C GLY A 26 18.11 -7.09 -2.05
N VAL A 27 17.71 -6.92 -0.79
CA VAL A 27 17.04 -5.71 -0.28
C VAL A 27 17.68 -5.26 1.04
N ARG A 28 18.09 -3.99 1.13
CA ARG A 28 18.53 -3.37 2.39
C ARG A 28 17.31 -2.94 3.17
N LEU A 29 17.25 -3.25 4.46
CA LEU A 29 16.17 -2.79 5.34
C LEU A 29 16.73 -1.74 6.30
N ALA A 30 16.03 -0.62 6.46
CA ALA A 30 16.30 0.30 7.54
C ALA A 30 16.06 -0.46 8.86
N ARG A 31 17.07 -0.51 9.73
CA ARG A 31 16.98 -1.20 11.02
C ARG A 31 16.44 -0.24 12.07
N PRO A 32 15.52 -0.68 12.94
CA PRO A 32 15.06 0.16 14.03
C PRO A 32 16.20 0.44 15.02
N VAL A 33 16.18 1.64 15.60
CA VAL A 33 17.06 2.00 16.71
C VAL A 33 16.20 2.06 17.98
N ARG A 34 16.55 1.26 18.98
CA ARG A 34 15.86 1.25 20.27
C ARG A 34 16.32 2.41 21.14
N ALA A 35 15.41 2.94 21.95
CA ALA A 35 15.77 3.80 23.06
C ALA A 35 16.57 3.01 24.12
N THR A 36 17.25 3.73 25.03
CA THR A 36 18.05 3.12 26.10
C THR A 36 17.23 2.23 27.04
N ASP A 37 15.92 2.46 27.12
CA ASP A 37 14.97 1.64 27.87
C ASP A 37 14.36 0.48 27.05
N GLY A 38 14.87 0.25 25.83
CA GLY A 38 14.47 -0.85 24.95
C GLY A 38 13.22 -0.60 24.11
N ARG A 39 12.53 0.55 24.25
CA ARG A 39 11.33 0.87 23.46
C ARG A 39 11.67 1.25 22.01
N TYR A 40 10.75 0.94 21.10
CA TYR A 40 10.81 1.38 19.70
C TYR A 40 10.15 2.73 19.44
N VAL A 41 9.20 3.12 20.28
CA VAL A 41 8.46 4.37 20.17
C VAL A 41 8.56 5.10 21.50
N VAL A 42 9.04 6.34 21.47
CA VAL A 42 9.18 7.21 22.64
C VAL A 42 8.55 8.56 22.31
N SER A 43 7.58 8.99 23.12
CA SER A 43 6.89 10.28 22.97
C SER A 43 6.35 10.56 21.56
N GLY A 44 5.83 9.53 20.87
CA GLY A 44 5.29 9.65 19.52
C GLY A 44 6.34 9.68 18.40
N TRP A 45 7.60 9.33 18.69
CA TRP A 45 8.68 9.26 17.71
C TRP A 45 9.31 7.87 17.67
N ARG A 46 9.81 7.50 16.49
CA ARG A 46 10.69 6.34 16.29
C ARG A 46 11.99 6.75 15.61
N ALA A 47 12.99 5.88 15.70
CA ALA A 47 14.29 6.06 15.07
C ALA A 47 14.66 4.83 14.23
N ASP A 48 15.21 5.07 13.03
CA ASP A 48 15.70 4.04 12.12
C ASP A 48 17.13 4.37 11.63
N THR A 49 17.90 3.35 11.25
CA THR A 49 19.19 3.56 10.57
C THR A 49 18.97 4.30 9.26
N TYR A 50 19.84 5.25 8.95
CA TYR A 50 19.79 5.94 7.66
C TYR A 50 20.13 4.97 6.52
N LEU A 51 19.30 4.98 5.47
CA LEU A 51 19.59 4.32 4.21
C LEU A 51 19.89 5.37 3.15
N ALA A 52 21.05 5.25 2.49
CA ALA A 52 21.35 6.04 1.31
C ALA A 52 20.44 5.66 0.14
N GLY A 53 20.14 6.66 -0.68
CA GLY A 53 19.37 6.57 -1.90
C GLY A 53 18.17 7.52 -1.98
N SER A 54 17.55 7.55 -3.15
CA SER A 54 16.34 8.30 -3.45
C SER A 54 15.34 7.44 -4.25
N PRO A 55 14.05 7.80 -4.32
CA PRO A 55 13.14 7.20 -5.29
C PRO A 55 13.66 7.41 -6.72
N GLU A 56 13.57 6.37 -7.55
CA GLU A 56 13.97 6.39 -8.97
C GLU A 56 12.87 5.68 -9.80
N PRO A 57 12.71 6.00 -11.10
CA PRO A 57 11.71 5.38 -11.98
C PRO A 57 12.08 3.93 -12.40
N ARG A 58 12.51 3.11 -11.45
CA ARG A 58 12.92 1.70 -11.62
C ARG A 58 11.75 0.77 -11.31
N HIS A 59 10.63 0.97 -12.01
CA HIS A 59 9.32 0.39 -11.67
C HIS A 59 9.32 -1.14 -11.57
N ASP A 60 9.89 -1.82 -12.56
CA ASP A 60 10.01 -3.28 -12.57
C ASP A 60 10.86 -3.81 -11.40
N GLU A 61 11.86 -3.04 -10.96
CA GLU A 61 12.66 -3.40 -9.80
C GLU A 61 11.90 -3.24 -8.49
N VAL A 62 11.02 -2.23 -8.37
CA VAL A 62 10.10 -2.10 -7.22
C VAL A 62 9.14 -3.29 -7.18
N VAL A 63 8.64 -3.76 -8.33
CA VAL A 63 7.82 -5.00 -8.39
C VAL A 63 8.66 -6.21 -7.98
N SER A 64 9.89 -6.35 -8.45
CA SER A 64 10.80 -7.42 -8.01
C SER A 64 11.08 -7.39 -6.49
N VAL A 65 11.26 -6.19 -5.91
CA VAL A 65 11.39 -6.01 -4.45
C VAL A 65 10.12 -6.45 -3.73
N SER A 66 8.95 -6.13 -4.29
CA SER A 66 7.65 -6.57 -3.76
C SER A 66 7.57 -8.08 -3.62
N LEU A 67 7.89 -8.81 -4.69
CA LEU A 67 7.83 -10.28 -4.70
C LEU A 67 8.79 -10.90 -3.69
N ARG A 68 10.05 -10.41 -3.64
CA ARG A 68 11.06 -10.90 -2.68
C ARG A 68 10.68 -10.61 -1.24
N LEU A 69 10.16 -9.41 -0.97
CA LEU A 69 9.67 -9.04 0.35
C LEU A 69 8.53 -9.96 0.79
N HIS A 70 7.55 -10.21 -0.08
CA HIS A 70 6.38 -11.02 0.30
C HIS A 70 6.71 -12.50 0.43
N GLN A 71 7.67 -13.01 -0.33
CA GLN A 71 8.22 -14.34 -0.07
C GLN A 71 8.81 -14.45 1.35
N ALA A 72 9.56 -13.43 1.79
CA ALA A 72 10.16 -13.40 3.13
C ALA A 72 9.12 -13.17 4.25
N THR A 73 8.02 -12.48 3.96
CA THR A 73 6.96 -12.21 4.95
C THR A 73 5.84 -13.24 4.98
N ALA A 74 5.83 -14.23 4.09
CA ALA A 74 4.77 -15.24 3.98
C ALA A 74 4.50 -16.06 5.24
N ARG A 75 5.52 -16.22 6.10
CA ARG A 75 5.41 -16.98 7.36
C ARG A 75 5.05 -16.11 8.56
N LEU A 76 4.93 -14.79 8.40
CA LEU A 76 4.57 -13.89 9.47
C LEU A 76 3.07 -13.98 9.74
N GLU A 77 2.70 -14.02 11.02
CA GLU A 77 1.32 -14.04 11.45
C GLU A 77 0.62 -12.72 11.19
N ARG A 78 -0.71 -12.76 11.03
CA ARG A 78 -1.53 -11.56 10.88
C ARG A 78 -1.48 -10.72 12.16
N PRO A 79 -0.98 -9.47 12.12
CA PRO A 79 -0.97 -8.61 13.30
C PRO A 79 -2.39 -8.29 13.77
N ARG A 80 -2.61 -8.30 15.10
CA ARG A 80 -3.94 -8.09 15.70
C ARG A 80 -4.59 -6.76 15.30
N PHE A 81 -3.80 -5.70 15.15
CA PHE A 81 -4.31 -4.38 14.72
C PHE A 81 -4.84 -4.36 13.29
N LEU A 82 -4.51 -5.34 12.43
CA LEU A 82 -5.10 -5.47 11.09
C LEU A 82 -6.49 -6.12 11.09
N VAL A 83 -6.96 -6.62 12.22
CA VAL A 83 -8.29 -7.22 12.37
C VAL A 83 -9.30 -6.17 12.82
N GLN A 84 -8.83 -5.17 13.58
CA GLN A 84 -9.68 -4.15 14.18
C GLN A 84 -10.27 -3.25 13.10
N PRO A 85 -11.60 -2.99 13.14
CA PRO A 85 -12.18 -1.95 12.31
C PRO A 85 -11.71 -0.57 12.82
N PRO A 86 -11.62 0.43 11.93
CA PRO A 86 -11.49 1.82 12.35
C PRO A 86 -12.58 2.24 13.33
N VAL A 87 -12.25 3.08 14.30
CA VAL A 87 -13.19 3.61 15.29
C VAL A 87 -13.01 5.13 15.36
N ALA A 88 -14.11 5.88 15.43
CA ALA A 88 -14.06 7.33 15.56
C ALA A 88 -13.43 7.76 16.91
N PRO A 89 -12.67 8.87 16.95
CA PRO A 89 -12.35 9.77 15.84
C PRO A 89 -11.31 9.17 14.88
N TRP A 90 -11.55 9.35 13.58
CA TRP A 90 -10.73 8.81 12.50
C TRP A 90 -9.37 9.52 12.43
N VAL A 91 -8.30 8.75 12.28
CA VAL A 91 -6.95 9.25 12.01
C VAL A 91 -6.49 8.85 10.60
N ASP A 92 -5.40 9.45 10.09
CA ASP A 92 -4.88 9.20 8.73
C ASP A 92 -4.77 7.69 8.41
N VAL A 93 -4.32 6.86 9.36
CA VAL A 93 -4.19 5.41 9.15
C VAL A 93 -5.53 4.70 8.91
N ASP A 94 -6.62 5.20 9.50
CA ASP A 94 -7.95 4.62 9.32
C ASP A 94 -8.45 4.77 7.88
N ILE A 95 -8.01 5.83 7.18
CA ILE A 95 -8.36 6.07 5.78
C ILE A 95 -7.75 4.99 4.88
N PHE A 96 -6.52 4.57 5.17
CA PHE A 96 -5.88 3.48 4.44
C PHE A 96 -6.51 2.12 4.75
N VAL A 97 -6.95 1.89 5.99
CA VAL A 97 -7.72 0.68 6.36
C VAL A 97 -9.09 0.67 5.68
N ALA A 98 -9.74 1.84 5.63
CA ALA A 98 -11.00 2.06 4.95
C ALA A 98 -10.89 1.77 3.44
N ALA A 99 -9.87 2.29 2.78
CA ALA A 99 -9.60 2.05 1.37
C ALA A 99 -9.31 0.56 1.07
N ASP A 100 -8.54 -0.11 1.93
CA ASP A 100 -8.28 -1.55 1.82
C ASP A 100 -9.56 -2.38 1.96
N ARG A 101 -10.49 -1.98 2.83
CA ARG A 101 -11.80 -2.63 2.91
C ARG A 101 -12.64 -2.36 1.66
N ALA A 102 -12.66 -1.13 1.16
CA ALA A 102 -13.44 -0.74 -0.02
C ALA A 102 -13.10 -1.58 -1.27
N ALA A 103 -11.82 -1.86 -1.48
CA ALA A 103 -11.35 -2.67 -2.59
C ALA A 103 -11.81 -4.14 -2.51
N TRP A 104 -12.08 -4.66 -1.32
CA TRP A 104 -12.32 -6.09 -1.07
C TRP A 104 -13.75 -6.45 -0.63
N GLU A 105 -14.51 -5.51 -0.05
CA GLU A 105 -15.92 -5.71 0.31
C GLU A 105 -16.82 -5.84 -0.92
N GLN A 106 -17.82 -6.73 -0.88
CA GLN A 106 -18.79 -6.90 -1.98
C GLN A 106 -19.46 -5.58 -2.37
N VAL A 107 -19.89 -4.80 -1.38
CA VAL A 107 -20.39 -3.43 -1.55
C VAL A 107 -19.31 -2.48 -1.02
N PRO A 108 -18.58 -1.76 -1.89
CA PRO A 108 -17.53 -0.85 -1.44
C PRO A 108 -18.04 0.19 -0.45
N LEU A 109 -17.21 0.51 0.54
CA LEU A 109 -17.46 1.55 1.55
C LEU A 109 -18.69 1.31 2.45
N ARG A 110 -19.33 0.12 2.38
CA ARG A 110 -20.53 -0.19 3.16
C ARG A 110 -20.28 -0.02 4.66
N THR A 111 -19.23 -0.66 5.17
CA THR A 111 -18.88 -0.60 6.60
C THR A 111 -18.53 0.83 7.05
N LEU A 112 -17.90 1.60 6.17
CA LEU A 112 -17.47 2.97 6.49
C LEU A 112 -18.64 3.95 6.55
N ARG A 113 -19.59 3.84 5.60
CA ARG A 113 -20.82 4.62 5.63
C ARG A 113 -21.64 4.32 6.88
N ALA A 114 -21.70 3.04 7.28
CA ALA A 114 -22.34 2.64 8.54
C ALA A 114 -21.62 3.20 9.78
N GLY A 115 -20.30 3.37 9.71
CA GLY A 115 -19.47 3.97 10.78
C GLY A 115 -19.51 5.51 10.84
N GLY A 116 -20.27 6.18 9.97
CA GLY A 116 -20.36 7.65 9.96
C GLY A 116 -19.15 8.36 9.37
N MET A 117 -18.35 7.68 8.54
CA MET A 117 -17.25 8.34 7.83
C MET A 117 -17.82 9.35 6.82
N ALA A 118 -17.29 10.57 6.84
CA ALA A 118 -17.73 11.66 5.97
C ALA A 118 -17.52 11.29 4.49
N THR A 119 -18.48 11.64 3.65
CA THR A 119 -18.31 11.55 2.20
C THR A 119 -17.42 12.68 1.70
N PRO A 120 -16.60 12.44 0.66
CA PRO A 120 -15.90 13.52 -0.04
C PRO A 120 -16.89 14.60 -0.46
N THR A 121 -16.42 15.85 -0.42
CA THR A 121 -17.17 17.02 -0.92
C THR A 121 -16.59 17.57 -2.22
N SER A 122 -15.36 17.16 -2.58
CA SER A 122 -14.71 17.61 -3.80
C SER A 122 -15.30 16.91 -5.05
N PRO A 123 -15.36 17.59 -6.20
CA PRO A 123 -15.83 16.98 -7.46
C PRO A 123 -15.03 15.75 -7.89
N ASP A 124 -13.72 15.78 -7.72
CA ASP A 124 -12.79 14.67 -8.01
C ASP A 124 -12.96 13.49 -7.04
N GLY A 125 -13.27 13.76 -5.77
CA GLY A 125 -13.63 12.76 -4.79
C GLY A 125 -14.92 12.02 -5.16
N HIS A 126 -15.96 12.76 -5.59
CA HIS A 126 -17.20 12.17 -6.10
C HIS A 126 -16.95 11.28 -7.32
N ARG A 127 -16.17 11.74 -8.31
CA ARG A 127 -15.80 10.93 -9.48
C ARG A 127 -15.04 9.66 -9.11
N SER A 128 -14.19 9.73 -8.08
CA SER A 128 -13.50 8.55 -7.57
C SER A 128 -14.47 7.52 -6.98
N LEU A 129 -15.48 7.98 -6.24
CA LEU A 129 -16.54 7.11 -5.72
C LEU A 129 -17.38 6.47 -6.83
N GLU A 130 -17.69 7.23 -7.89
CA GLU A 130 -18.38 6.71 -9.07
C GLU A 130 -17.57 5.60 -9.76
N LEU A 131 -16.27 5.84 -10.00
CA LEU A 131 -15.37 4.84 -10.57
C LEU A 131 -15.27 3.59 -9.70
N ILE A 132 -15.17 3.73 -8.37
CA ILE A 132 -15.18 2.60 -7.44
C ILE A 132 -16.47 1.78 -7.60
N GLY A 133 -17.63 2.44 -7.70
CA GLY A 133 -18.92 1.77 -7.93
C GLY A 133 -18.96 0.98 -9.23
N GLN A 134 -18.44 1.55 -10.32
CA GLN A 134 -18.34 0.88 -11.62
C GLN A 134 -17.35 -0.31 -11.58
N LEU A 135 -16.15 -0.11 -11.03
CA LEU A 135 -15.12 -1.15 -10.95
C LEU A 135 -15.55 -2.31 -10.05
N ALA A 136 -16.36 -2.04 -9.03
CA ALA A 136 -16.88 -3.06 -8.13
C ALA A 136 -17.69 -4.15 -8.84
N THR A 137 -18.38 -3.82 -9.94
CA THR A 137 -19.21 -4.75 -10.72
C THR A 137 -18.35 -5.72 -11.55
N LEU A 138 -17.08 -5.39 -11.80
CA LEU A 138 -16.15 -6.19 -12.59
C LEU A 138 -15.33 -7.17 -11.72
N ARG A 139 -15.52 -7.16 -10.41
CA ARG A 139 -14.81 -8.07 -9.50
C ARG A 139 -15.31 -9.49 -9.64
N LYS A 140 -14.36 -10.41 -9.78
CA LYS A 140 -14.53 -11.86 -9.72
C LYS A 140 -13.97 -12.37 -8.37
N PRO A 141 -14.49 -13.48 -7.81
CA PRO A 141 -13.89 -14.12 -6.64
C PRO A 141 -12.42 -14.44 -6.88
N VAL A 142 -11.60 -14.33 -5.84
CA VAL A 142 -10.16 -14.65 -5.89
C VAL A 142 -9.81 -15.72 -4.86
N ARG A 143 -8.91 -16.63 -5.22
CA ARG A 143 -8.50 -17.80 -4.40
C ARG A 143 -7.07 -17.71 -3.88
N SER A 144 -6.28 -16.75 -4.38
CA SER A 144 -4.91 -16.54 -3.91
C SER A 144 -4.87 -16.32 -2.39
N PRO A 145 -3.96 -16.99 -1.66
CA PRO A 145 -3.92 -16.92 -0.21
C PRO A 145 -3.51 -15.53 0.26
N ALA A 146 -4.20 -15.02 1.28
CA ALA A 146 -3.82 -13.78 1.94
C ALA A 146 -2.65 -14.03 2.91
N GLN A 147 -1.70 -13.11 2.92
CA GLN A 147 -0.53 -13.12 3.80
C GLN A 147 -0.18 -11.68 4.19
N LEU A 148 0.86 -11.50 4.99
CA LEU A 148 1.40 -10.18 5.28
C LEU A 148 2.08 -9.61 4.03
N VAL A 149 1.61 -8.45 3.57
CA VAL A 149 2.16 -7.73 2.43
C VAL A 149 2.40 -6.25 2.75
N HIS A 150 3.22 -5.60 1.94
CA HIS A 150 3.54 -4.17 2.02
C HIS A 150 2.72 -3.38 1.00
N GLY A 151 1.89 -2.43 1.45
CA GLY A 151 0.95 -1.72 0.56
C GLY A 151 1.42 -0.37 0.00
N ASP A 152 2.66 0.04 0.25
CA ASP A 152 3.16 1.36 -0.20
C ASP A 152 4.62 1.32 -0.70
N LEU A 153 4.99 0.31 -1.48
CA LEU A 153 6.39 0.11 -1.91
C LEU A 153 6.91 1.22 -2.82
N PHE A 154 6.04 1.78 -3.66
CA PHE A 154 6.42 2.84 -4.59
C PHE A 154 6.97 4.09 -3.86
N GLY A 155 6.43 4.41 -2.67
CA GLY A 155 6.87 5.55 -1.86
C GLY A 155 7.97 5.23 -0.83
N THR A 156 8.37 3.96 -0.67
CA THR A 156 9.25 3.53 0.44
C THR A 156 10.52 2.82 0.00
N VAL A 157 10.67 2.54 -1.30
CA VAL A 157 11.90 2.00 -1.89
C VAL A 157 12.84 3.12 -2.34
N LEU A 158 14.11 3.00 -1.96
CA LEU A 158 15.21 3.92 -2.28
C LEU A 158 16.29 3.21 -3.09
N PHE A 159 16.80 3.90 -4.10
CA PHE A 159 17.87 3.42 -4.98
C PHE A 159 19.12 4.28 -4.79
N GLU A 160 20.29 3.64 -4.81
CA GLU A 160 21.60 4.27 -4.64
C GLU A 160 22.55 3.68 -5.68
N GLY A 161 22.51 4.22 -6.90
CA GLY A 161 23.29 3.72 -8.03
C GLY A 161 23.10 2.22 -8.25
N ALA A 162 24.20 1.47 -8.23
CA ALA A 162 24.22 0.02 -8.40
C ALA A 162 24.01 -0.79 -7.10
N ALA A 163 23.83 -0.13 -5.95
CA ALA A 163 23.55 -0.82 -4.70
C ALA A 163 22.16 -1.48 -4.74
N THR A 164 21.99 -2.54 -3.95
CA THR A 164 20.69 -3.19 -3.77
C THR A 164 19.63 -2.19 -3.28
N PRO A 165 18.36 -2.28 -3.71
CA PRO A 165 17.30 -1.38 -3.25
C PRO A 165 17.15 -1.36 -1.73
N GLY A 166 16.85 -0.19 -1.18
CA GLY A 166 16.62 0.02 0.24
C GLY A 166 15.14 0.19 0.55
N LEU A 167 14.64 -0.43 1.61
CA LEU A 167 13.28 -0.26 2.10
C LEU A 167 13.32 0.43 3.47
N THR A 168 12.63 1.56 3.58
CA THR A 168 12.65 2.41 4.77
C THR A 168 11.72 1.92 5.88
N ASP A 169 10.57 1.32 5.54
CA ASP A 169 9.60 0.86 6.52
C ASP A 169 8.74 -0.29 5.98
N ILE A 170 7.86 -0.85 6.82
CA ILE A 170 6.82 -1.79 6.39
C ILE A 170 5.44 -1.22 6.71
N THR A 171 4.64 -0.99 5.67
CA THR A 171 3.21 -0.65 5.78
C THR A 171 2.34 -1.90 5.58
N PRO A 172 1.90 -2.57 6.67
CA PRO A 172 1.35 -3.91 6.58
C PRO A 172 -0.12 -3.97 6.16
N TYR A 173 -0.43 -4.95 5.30
CA TYR A 173 -1.77 -5.39 4.94
C TYR A 173 -1.85 -6.91 4.97
N TRP A 174 -3.07 -7.46 4.98
CA TRP A 174 -3.30 -8.91 4.92
C TRP A 174 -4.00 -9.29 3.62
N ARG A 175 -3.25 -9.50 2.54
CA ARG A 175 -3.76 -9.68 1.17
C ARG A 175 -2.85 -10.62 0.35
N PRO A 176 -3.27 -11.09 -0.83
CA PRO A 176 -2.40 -11.82 -1.73
C PRO A 176 -1.15 -11.02 -2.11
N ALA A 177 0.01 -11.66 -2.22
CA ALA A 177 1.27 -10.99 -2.59
C ALA A 177 1.16 -10.23 -3.93
N ALA A 178 0.49 -10.83 -4.92
CA ALA A 178 0.26 -10.20 -6.21
C ALA A 178 -0.55 -8.90 -6.13
N TRP A 179 -1.41 -8.72 -5.10
CA TRP A 179 -2.11 -7.44 -4.91
C TRP A 179 -1.13 -6.30 -4.59
N ALA A 180 -0.12 -6.55 -3.76
CA ALA A 180 0.85 -5.52 -3.41
C ALA A 180 1.79 -5.17 -4.58
N ALA A 181 2.14 -6.14 -5.44
CA ALA A 181 2.73 -5.86 -6.74
C ALA A 181 1.79 -5.01 -7.62
N GLY A 182 0.50 -5.31 -7.62
CA GLY A 182 -0.53 -4.52 -8.31
C GLY A 182 -0.59 -3.07 -7.83
N VAL A 183 -0.43 -2.81 -6.53
CA VAL A 183 -0.35 -1.45 -5.99
C VAL A 183 0.85 -0.70 -6.55
N VAL A 184 2.03 -1.34 -6.63
CA VAL A 184 3.22 -0.73 -7.25
C VAL A 184 2.94 -0.33 -8.71
N VAL A 185 2.33 -1.22 -9.48
CA VAL A 185 2.03 -0.95 -10.90
C VAL A 185 0.99 0.17 -11.05
N VAL A 186 -0.05 0.17 -10.22
CA VAL A 186 -1.06 1.24 -10.23
C VAL A 186 -0.44 2.59 -9.88
N ASP A 187 0.45 2.66 -8.88
CA ASP A 187 1.13 3.89 -8.50
C ASP A 187 2.04 4.39 -9.62
N ALA A 188 2.82 3.46 -10.20
CA ALA A 188 3.76 3.76 -11.27
C ALA A 188 3.05 4.32 -12.53
N LEU A 189 1.89 3.79 -12.89
CA LEU A 189 1.07 4.26 -14.01
C LEU A 189 0.33 5.56 -13.71
N SER A 190 -0.14 5.74 -12.46
CA SER A 190 -0.99 6.87 -12.11
C SER A 190 -0.20 8.15 -11.89
N TRP A 191 1.03 8.06 -11.36
CA TRP A 191 1.87 9.24 -11.10
C TRP A 191 3.38 8.96 -11.16
N GLY A 192 3.81 7.71 -11.37
CA GLY A 192 5.22 7.35 -11.47
C GLY A 192 5.85 7.50 -12.86
N GLY A 193 5.06 7.77 -13.90
CA GLY A 193 5.56 7.92 -15.26
C GLY A 193 5.95 6.59 -15.93
N ALA A 194 5.40 5.47 -15.47
CA ALA A 194 5.59 4.18 -16.15
C ALA A 194 4.91 4.14 -17.52
N ASP A 195 5.48 3.34 -18.42
CA ASP A 195 4.82 2.97 -19.67
C ASP A 195 3.71 1.94 -19.44
N ASP A 196 2.78 1.88 -20.39
CA ASP A 196 1.60 1.01 -20.30
C ASP A 196 1.94 -0.48 -20.31
N GLY A 197 3.08 -0.85 -20.90
CA GLY A 197 3.57 -2.23 -20.94
C GLY A 197 3.84 -2.80 -19.55
N LEU A 198 3.97 -1.98 -18.50
CA LEU A 198 4.16 -2.45 -17.13
C LEU A 198 3.00 -3.34 -16.65
N LEU A 199 1.78 -3.16 -17.18
CA LEU A 199 0.64 -4.03 -16.88
C LEU A 199 0.86 -5.47 -17.37
N GLU A 200 1.48 -5.63 -18.54
CA GLU A 200 1.63 -6.92 -19.21
C GLU A 200 2.89 -7.67 -18.76
N ARG A 201 3.96 -6.94 -18.39
CA ARG A 201 5.25 -7.51 -17.95
C ARG A 201 5.15 -8.47 -16.76
N TRP A 202 4.12 -8.30 -15.93
CA TRP A 202 3.89 -9.10 -14.72
C TRP A 202 2.58 -9.92 -14.78
N SER A 203 2.09 -10.17 -15.99
CA SER A 203 0.82 -10.87 -16.24
C SER A 203 0.78 -12.31 -15.74
N ASP A 204 1.93 -12.95 -15.56
CA ASP A 204 2.06 -14.29 -14.98
C ASP A 204 1.74 -14.35 -13.47
N LEU A 205 1.58 -13.20 -12.80
CA LEU A 205 1.21 -13.19 -11.38
C LEU A 205 -0.20 -13.75 -11.16
N PRO A 206 -0.45 -14.47 -10.05
CA PRO A 206 -1.75 -15.08 -9.79
C PRO A 206 -2.90 -14.08 -9.78
N GLU A 207 -3.94 -14.38 -10.57
CA GLU A 207 -5.18 -13.60 -10.64
C GLU A 207 -4.92 -12.10 -10.95
N TRP A 208 -3.89 -11.82 -11.75
CA TRP A 208 -3.33 -10.48 -11.96
C TRP A 208 -4.33 -9.38 -12.32
N PRO A 209 -5.25 -9.55 -13.30
CA PRO A 209 -6.26 -8.53 -13.59
C PRO A 209 -7.14 -8.18 -12.38
N GLN A 210 -7.46 -9.18 -11.55
CA GLN A 210 -8.25 -9.00 -10.33
C GLN A 210 -7.44 -8.38 -9.18
N MET A 211 -6.11 -8.55 -9.18
CA MET A 211 -5.20 -7.86 -8.26
C MET A 211 -5.07 -6.37 -8.61
N LEU A 212 -4.86 -6.06 -9.90
CA LEU A 212 -4.83 -4.69 -10.42
C LEU A 212 -6.14 -3.95 -10.18
N LEU A 213 -7.29 -4.59 -10.45
CA LEU A 213 -8.61 -4.03 -10.18
C LEU A 213 -8.76 -3.60 -8.72
N ARG A 214 -8.34 -4.45 -7.78
CA ARG A 214 -8.41 -4.13 -6.35
C ARG A 214 -7.38 -3.08 -5.93
N ALA A 215 -6.22 -3.05 -6.55
CA ALA A 215 -5.20 -2.03 -6.29
C ALA A 215 -5.66 -0.64 -6.74
N VAL A 216 -6.28 -0.51 -7.92
CA VAL A 216 -6.80 0.79 -8.39
C VAL A 216 -8.02 1.23 -7.58
N MET A 217 -8.90 0.30 -7.18
CA MET A 217 -9.99 0.62 -6.25
C MET A 217 -9.47 1.10 -4.88
N PHE A 218 -8.39 0.51 -4.38
CA PHE A 218 -7.73 0.95 -3.16
C PHE A 218 -7.22 2.39 -3.29
N ARG A 219 -6.48 2.72 -4.36
CA ARG A 219 -5.96 4.09 -4.55
C ARG A 219 -7.05 5.11 -4.84
N LEU A 220 -8.12 4.76 -5.57
CA LEU A 220 -9.29 5.61 -5.73
C LEU A 220 -9.99 5.89 -4.39
N ALA A 221 -10.06 4.90 -3.50
CA ALA A 221 -10.66 5.08 -2.18
C ALA A 221 -9.78 5.95 -1.27
N VAL A 222 -8.45 5.79 -1.32
CA VAL A 222 -7.51 6.72 -0.66
C VAL A 222 -7.71 8.13 -1.21
N HIS A 223 -7.75 8.29 -2.53
CA HIS A 223 -7.96 9.58 -3.19
C HIS A 223 -9.26 10.24 -2.72
N ALA A 224 -10.36 9.50 -2.70
CA ALA A 224 -11.66 10.01 -2.28
C ALA A 224 -11.75 10.38 -0.79
N LEU A 225 -11.02 9.70 0.08
CA LEU A 225 -11.21 9.82 1.54
C LEU A 225 -10.12 10.63 2.23
N HIS A 226 -8.92 10.71 1.66
CA HIS A 226 -7.77 11.30 2.34
C HIS A 226 -7.76 12.83 2.22
N PRO A 227 -7.67 13.60 3.32
CA PRO A 227 -7.79 15.06 3.31
C PRO A 227 -6.64 15.76 2.57
N ARG A 228 -5.50 15.07 2.39
CA ARG A 228 -4.35 15.59 1.62
C ARG A 228 -4.36 15.17 0.15
N SER A 229 -5.40 14.47 -0.32
CA SER A 229 -5.55 14.17 -1.75
C SER A 229 -5.71 15.44 -2.56
N THR A 230 -5.17 15.46 -3.77
CA THR A 230 -5.21 16.61 -4.65
C THR A 230 -5.95 16.27 -5.95
N PRO A 231 -6.69 17.23 -6.56
CA PRO A 231 -7.40 16.98 -7.81
C PRO A 231 -6.49 16.51 -8.96
N GLN A 232 -5.19 16.85 -8.91
CA GLN A 232 -4.19 16.47 -9.91
C GLN A 232 -3.87 14.96 -9.91
N ALA A 233 -4.17 14.24 -8.83
CA ALA A 233 -3.97 12.78 -8.77
C ALA A 233 -5.06 12.01 -9.53
N PHE A 234 -6.27 12.59 -9.66
CA PHE A 234 -7.41 11.90 -10.25
C PHE A 234 -7.22 11.51 -11.73
N PRO A 235 -6.72 12.36 -12.64
CA PRO A 235 -6.58 11.99 -14.06
C PRO A 235 -5.72 10.74 -14.28
N GLY A 236 -4.61 10.61 -13.54
CA GLY A 236 -3.75 9.43 -13.59
C GLY A 236 -4.46 8.18 -13.10
N LEU A 237 -5.19 8.27 -11.98
CA LEU A 237 -6.00 7.16 -11.47
C LEU A 237 -7.13 6.74 -12.41
N ALA A 238 -7.80 7.70 -13.04
CA ALA A 238 -8.87 7.44 -14.00
C ALA A 238 -8.33 6.72 -15.24
N ARG A 239 -7.20 7.20 -15.80
CA ARG A 239 -6.50 6.54 -16.91
C ARG A 239 -6.11 5.11 -16.55
N THR A 240 -5.47 4.92 -15.39
CA THR A 240 -5.07 3.59 -14.92
C THR A 240 -6.29 2.68 -14.72
N ALA A 241 -7.40 3.19 -14.21
CA ALA A 241 -8.64 2.43 -14.07
C ALA A 241 -9.19 1.96 -15.42
N ASP A 242 -9.14 2.80 -16.47
CA ASP A 242 -9.55 2.42 -17.81
C ASP A 242 -8.64 1.34 -18.41
N MET A 243 -7.32 1.46 -18.23
CA MET A 243 -6.38 0.42 -18.67
C MET A 243 -6.64 -0.92 -17.99
N VAL A 244 -6.88 -0.92 -16.68
CA VAL A 244 -7.21 -2.13 -15.92
C VAL A 244 -8.54 -2.74 -16.37
N ARG A 245 -9.53 -1.94 -16.78
CA ARG A 245 -10.80 -2.44 -17.32
C ARG A 245 -10.61 -3.23 -18.62
N PHE A 246 -9.67 -2.84 -19.48
CA PHE A 246 -9.39 -3.56 -20.72
C PHE A 246 -8.79 -4.96 -20.50
N LEU A 247 -8.34 -5.29 -19.28
CA LEU A 247 -7.76 -6.59 -18.94
C LEU A 247 -8.79 -7.62 -18.37
N LEU A 248 -10.06 -7.25 -18.18
CA LEU A 248 -11.05 -8.00 -17.38
C LEU A 248 -12.08 -8.81 -18.17
#